data_AF-A0A388KX09-F1
#
_entry.id   AF-A0A388KX09-F1
#
_cell.length_a   1.000
_cell.length_b   1.000
_cell.length_c   1.000
_cell.angle_alpha   90.00
_cell.angle_beta   90.00
_cell.angle_gamma   90.00
#
_symmetry.space_group_name_H-M   'P 1'
#
loop_
_entity.id
_entity.type
_entity.pdbx_description
1 polymer ?
#
loop_
_entity_poly.entity_id
_entity_poly.type
_entity_poly.pdbx_seq_one_letter_code
_entity_poly.pdbx_strand_id
1 'polypeptide(L)'
;MAPSKLAKQLTRTPGQLWDRLLVDTDSKQRRIEELRQQMEEMEMGECTFKPQINPRTRVLVQERLEALKQHNIKYHDQLFKDAERRRQRQAEYSHWYPEEITFQPKLYKRARLNNEDEEREQEPVFERMYKLAPKLMEKKRAMRDAILNGVDPETGQPFFKPVTGRAPTFQRNTSALPIGEFLYGMRYDFDERKGFKAERARLLTDSLANKPYAGTKSQALLEKMKERRFQQIFEYLDKDQDGAVALDSADLDMLDPEHTRSSRNSAILPFISQFL
;
A
#
# COMPACT_ATOMS: atom_id res chain seq x y z
N MET A 1 -58.55 -41.82 5.10
CA MET A 1 -57.11 -41.55 5.21
C MET A 1 -56.80 -41.09 6.63
N ALA A 2 -55.95 -41.82 7.36
CA ALA A 2 -55.56 -41.41 8.71
C ALA A 2 -54.48 -40.32 8.63
N PRO A 3 -54.54 -39.26 9.47
CA PRO A 3 -53.51 -38.23 9.49
C PRO A 3 -52.15 -38.79 9.91
N SER A 4 -51.08 -38.28 9.29
CA SER A 4 -49.71 -38.73 9.52
C SER A 4 -49.29 -38.50 10.98
N LYS A 5 -48.33 -39.31 11.48
CA LYS A 5 -47.78 -39.17 12.85
C LYS A 5 -47.28 -37.75 13.13
N LEU A 6 -46.71 -37.09 12.12
CA LEU A 6 -46.24 -35.71 12.19
C LEU A 6 -47.39 -34.71 12.46
N ALA A 7 -48.53 -34.89 11.79
CA ALA A 7 -49.71 -34.04 11.98
C ALA A 7 -50.32 -34.19 13.38
N LYS A 8 -50.22 -35.38 13.99
CA LYS A 8 -50.68 -35.63 15.37
C LYS A 8 -49.78 -35.01 16.44
N GLN A 9 -48.51 -34.78 16.11
CA GLN A 9 -47.52 -34.19 17.02
C GLN A 9 -47.51 -32.65 16.98
N LEU A 10 -48.23 -32.03 16.04
CA LEU A 10 -48.33 -30.57 15.94
C LEU A 10 -49.35 -30.02 16.95
N THR A 11 -48.98 -29.95 18.22
CA THR A 11 -49.80 -29.29 19.23
C THR A 11 -49.72 -27.78 19.05
N ARG A 12 -50.87 -27.12 18.81
CA ARG A 12 -50.93 -25.66 18.74
C ARG A 12 -50.87 -25.11 20.17
N THR A 13 -49.86 -24.32 20.48
CA THR A 13 -49.74 -23.60 21.75
C THR A 13 -50.94 -22.66 21.93
N PRO A 14 -51.71 -22.71 23.04
CA PRO A 14 -52.90 -21.86 23.19
C PRO A 14 -52.53 -20.37 23.24
N GLY A 15 -53.31 -19.52 22.56
CA GLY A 15 -53.06 -18.06 22.42
C GLY A 15 -53.71 -17.44 21.18
N GLN A 16 -53.80 -16.11 21.11
CA GLN A 16 -54.31 -15.40 19.94
C GLN A 16 -53.35 -15.56 18.76
N LEU A 17 -53.88 -15.73 17.55
CA LEU A 17 -53.08 -15.95 16.33
C LEU A 17 -52.07 -14.81 16.10
N TRP A 18 -52.46 -13.58 16.45
CA TRP A 18 -51.66 -12.37 16.27
C TRP A 18 -50.44 -12.32 17.20
N ASP A 19 -50.57 -12.75 18.45
CA ASP A 19 -49.45 -12.82 19.39
C ASP A 19 -48.38 -13.82 18.92
N ARG A 20 -48.79 -14.95 18.32
CA ARG A 20 -47.85 -15.94 17.75
C ARG A 20 -47.07 -15.36 16.56
N LEU A 21 -47.73 -14.56 15.73
CA LEU A 21 -47.09 -13.95 14.57
C LEU A 21 -46.10 -12.87 15.00
N LEU A 22 -46.44 -12.07 16.02
CA LEU A 22 -45.58 -10.99 16.54
C LEU A 22 -44.30 -11.54 17.19
N VAL A 23 -44.40 -12.62 17.98
CA VAL A 23 -43.25 -13.27 18.61
C VAL A 23 -42.31 -13.88 17.57
N ASP A 24 -42.86 -14.45 16.49
CA ASP A 24 -42.07 -15.02 15.40
C ASP A 24 -41.43 -13.92 14.51
N THR A 25 -42.04 -12.74 14.39
CA THR A 25 -41.41 -11.59 13.72
C THR A 25 -40.28 -10.99 14.54
N ASP A 26 -40.46 -10.81 15.84
CA ASP A 26 -39.45 -10.20 16.71
C ASP A 26 -38.21 -11.08 16.84
N SER A 27 -38.40 -12.40 16.98
CA SER A 27 -37.29 -13.36 17.03
C SER A 27 -36.53 -13.44 15.70
N LYS A 28 -37.22 -13.37 14.56
CA LYS A 28 -36.59 -13.28 13.24
C LYS A 28 -35.84 -11.98 13.04
N GLN A 29 -36.42 -10.85 13.44
CA GLN A 29 -35.78 -9.54 13.34
C GLN A 29 -34.47 -9.50 14.13
N ARG A 30 -34.49 -9.96 15.39
CA ARG A 30 -33.26 -10.08 16.21
C ARG A 30 -32.20 -10.94 15.55
N ARG A 31 -32.59 -12.12 15.03
CA ARG A 31 -31.66 -13.01 14.33
C ARG A 31 -31.06 -12.38 13.07
N ILE A 32 -31.85 -11.61 12.31
CA ILE A 32 -31.38 -10.87 11.14
C ILE A 32 -30.41 -9.76 11.56
N GLU A 33 -30.69 -9.06 12.66
CA GLU A 33 -29.82 -8.02 13.20
C GLU A 33 -28.48 -8.60 13.69
N GLU A 34 -28.49 -9.74 14.38
CA GLU A 34 -27.28 -10.45 14.80
C GLU A 34 -26.43 -10.88 13.61
N LEU A 35 -27.05 -11.46 12.58
CA LEU A 35 -26.37 -11.85 11.34
C LEU A 35 -25.73 -10.63 10.64
N ARG A 36 -26.43 -9.50 10.60
CA ARG A 36 -25.90 -8.25 10.04
C ARG A 36 -24.70 -7.74 10.83
N GLN A 37 -24.77 -7.74 12.15
CA GLN A 37 -23.65 -7.31 13.00
C GLN A 37 -22.43 -8.22 12.82
N GLN A 38 -22.62 -9.53 12.72
CA GLN A 38 -21.52 -10.47 12.47
C GLN A 38 -20.88 -10.22 11.10
N MET A 39 -21.68 -9.96 10.06
CA MET A 39 -21.15 -9.59 8.75
C MET A 39 -20.36 -8.29 8.78
N GLU A 40 -20.91 -7.25 9.42
CA GLU A 40 -20.24 -5.95 9.57
C GLU A 40 -18.93 -6.08 10.35
N GLU A 41 -18.89 -6.91 11.40
CA GLU A 41 -17.67 -7.16 12.17
C GLU A 41 -16.59 -7.88 11.36
N MET A 42 -16.98 -8.87 10.53
CA MET A 42 -16.06 -9.53 9.61
C MET A 42 -15.50 -8.55 8.57
N GLU A 43 -16.36 -7.74 7.93
CA GLU A 43 -15.96 -6.72 6.95
C GLU A 43 -15.03 -5.65 7.57
N MET A 44 -15.32 -5.23 8.81
CA MET A 44 -14.48 -4.29 9.57
C MET A 44 -13.14 -4.93 10.03
N GLY A 45 -13.11 -6.25 10.22
CA GLY A 45 -11.90 -7.03 10.47
C GLY A 45 -10.94 -7.01 9.29
N GLU A 46 -11.46 -7.11 8.07
CA GLU A 46 -10.71 -7.09 6.81
C GLU A 46 -10.16 -5.71 6.42
N CYS A 47 -10.68 -4.63 7.00
CA CYS A 47 -10.20 -3.27 6.77
C CYS A 47 -8.77 -3.03 7.30
N THR A 48 -7.83 -2.77 6.41
CA THR A 48 -6.42 -2.45 6.75
C THR A 48 -6.23 -1.03 7.29
N PHE A 49 -7.16 -0.12 6.99
CA PHE A 49 -7.14 1.27 7.45
C PHE A 49 -8.18 1.47 8.56
N LYS A 50 -7.70 1.75 9.79
CA LYS A 50 -8.52 2.00 10.98
C LYS A 50 -8.20 3.40 11.51
N PRO A 51 -8.91 4.45 11.06
CA PRO A 51 -8.59 5.82 11.44
C PRO A 51 -8.84 6.03 12.93
N GLN A 52 -7.93 6.75 13.59
CA GLN A 52 -8.14 7.21 14.96
C GLN A 52 -9.14 8.36 14.97
N ILE A 53 -10.41 8.06 15.24
CA ILE A 53 -11.46 9.08 15.36
C ILE A 53 -11.27 9.82 16.69
N ASN A 54 -11.31 11.14 16.66
CA ASN A 54 -11.20 11.96 17.86
C ASN A 54 -12.38 11.65 18.81
N PRO A 55 -12.14 11.35 20.10
CA PRO A 55 -13.20 11.07 21.07
C PRO A 55 -14.29 12.14 21.10
N ARG A 56 -13.93 13.43 20.95
CA ARG A 56 -14.88 14.55 20.92
C ARG A 56 -15.85 14.46 19.74
N THR A 57 -15.35 14.07 18.56
CA THR A 57 -16.22 13.91 17.38
C THR A 57 -17.18 12.74 17.53
N ARG A 58 -16.79 11.68 18.26
CA ARG A 58 -17.67 10.54 18.54
C ARG A 58 -18.87 10.96 19.39
N VAL A 59 -18.63 11.75 20.44
CA VAL A 59 -19.68 12.27 21.32
C VAL A 59 -20.64 13.17 20.54
N LEU A 60 -20.13 14.11 19.76
CA LEU A 60 -20.97 15.02 18.95
C LEU A 60 -21.86 14.28 17.95
N VAL A 61 -21.35 13.23 17.31
CA VAL A 61 -22.13 12.41 16.38
C VAL A 61 -23.21 11.63 17.13
N GLN A 62 -22.88 11.10 18.31
CA GLN A 62 -23.83 10.35 19.13
C GLN A 62 -24.97 11.25 19.63
N GLU A 63 -24.66 12.43 20.19
CA GLU A 63 -25.66 13.43 20.61
C GLU A 63 -26.58 13.83 19.45
N ARG A 64 -25.99 14.03 18.26
CA ARG A 64 -26.76 14.31 17.04
C ARG A 64 -27.72 13.17 16.72
N LEU A 65 -27.26 11.91 16.72
CA LEU A 65 -28.09 10.75 16.43
C LEU A 65 -29.23 10.58 17.46
N GLU A 66 -28.96 10.87 18.73
CA GLU A 66 -29.96 10.84 19.79
C GLU A 66 -31.03 11.91 19.61
N ALA A 67 -30.64 13.15 19.32
CA ALA A 67 -31.58 14.24 19.00
C ALA A 67 -32.46 13.90 17.78
N LEU A 68 -31.87 13.27 16.75
CA LEU A 68 -32.59 12.80 15.57
C LEU A 68 -33.65 11.75 15.90
N LYS A 69 -33.30 10.78 16.75
CA LYS A 69 -34.22 9.74 17.23
C LYS A 69 -35.34 10.35 18.06
N GLN A 70 -35.02 11.27 18.97
CA GLN A 70 -36.01 11.95 19.82
C GLN A 70 -37.03 12.73 18.99
N HIS A 71 -36.58 13.43 17.94
CA HIS A 71 -37.46 14.18 17.05
C HIS A 71 -38.08 13.35 15.91
N ASN A 72 -37.83 12.03 15.88
CA ASN A 72 -38.29 11.11 14.83
C ASN A 72 -37.95 11.60 13.40
N ILE A 73 -36.84 12.34 13.25
CA ILE A 73 -36.43 12.87 11.95
C ILE A 73 -35.66 11.77 11.24
N LYS A 74 -36.27 11.23 10.18
CA LYS A 74 -35.63 10.20 9.38
C LYS A 74 -34.47 10.80 8.57
N TYR A 75 -33.47 9.98 8.31
CA TYR A 75 -32.28 10.41 7.58
C TYR A 75 -32.60 11.01 6.20
N HIS A 76 -33.56 10.42 5.46
CA HIS A 76 -33.96 10.93 4.15
C HIS A 76 -34.59 12.32 4.19
N ASP A 77 -35.33 12.65 5.27
CA ASP A 77 -35.94 13.97 5.42
C ASP A 77 -34.87 15.06 5.61
N GLN A 78 -33.77 14.73 6.28
CA GLN A 78 -32.64 15.64 6.42
C GLN A 78 -31.95 15.90 5.09
N LEU A 79 -31.68 14.83 4.35
CA LEU A 79 -31.07 14.94 3.03
C LEU A 79 -31.94 15.76 2.09
N PHE A 80 -33.27 15.56 2.13
CA PHE A 80 -34.22 16.33 1.34
C PHE A 80 -34.16 17.84 1.70
N LYS A 81 -34.26 18.19 2.98
CA LYS A 81 -34.16 19.59 3.44
C LYS A 81 -32.80 20.21 3.10
N ASP A 82 -31.74 19.43 3.16
CA ASP A 82 -30.39 19.86 2.84
C ASP A 82 -30.22 20.08 1.32
N ALA A 83 -30.81 19.23 0.49
CA ALA A 83 -30.88 19.42 -0.96
C ALA A 83 -31.67 20.69 -1.33
N GLU A 84 -32.82 20.92 -0.69
CA GLU A 84 -33.62 22.13 -0.86
C GLU A 84 -32.82 23.40 -0.51
N ARG A 85 -32.13 23.41 0.64
CA ARG A 85 -31.25 24.54 1.02
C ARG A 85 -30.11 24.76 0.05
N ARG A 86 -29.52 23.71 -0.53
CA ARG A 86 -28.51 23.87 -1.60
C ARG A 86 -29.11 24.46 -2.85
N ARG A 87 -30.30 24.01 -3.26
CA ARG A 87 -31.01 24.53 -4.43
C ARG A 87 -31.35 26.01 -4.26
N GLN A 88 -31.86 26.40 -3.09
CA GLN A 88 -32.15 27.80 -2.77
C GLN A 88 -30.90 28.67 -2.82
N ARG A 89 -29.80 28.26 -2.18
CA ARG A 89 -28.52 29.00 -2.26
C ARG A 89 -27.99 29.11 -3.68
N GLN A 90 -28.12 28.06 -4.49
CA GLN A 90 -27.73 28.11 -5.90
C GLN A 90 -28.58 29.10 -6.69
N ALA A 91 -29.88 29.17 -6.42
CA ALA A 91 -30.78 30.15 -7.01
C ALA A 91 -30.44 31.58 -6.53
N GLU A 92 -30.11 31.78 -5.26
CA GLU A 92 -29.63 33.07 -4.75
C GLU A 92 -28.34 33.49 -5.47
N TYR A 93 -27.34 32.60 -5.56
CA TYR A 93 -26.08 32.88 -6.25
C TYR A 93 -26.24 33.06 -7.77
N SER A 94 -27.23 32.44 -8.41
CA SER A 94 -27.48 32.67 -9.83
C SER A 94 -28.01 34.09 -10.12
N HIS A 95 -28.62 34.74 -9.13
CA HIS A 95 -29.10 36.12 -9.23
C HIS A 95 -28.16 37.13 -8.57
N TRP A 96 -27.19 36.67 -7.77
CA TRP A 96 -26.16 37.50 -7.14
C TRP A 96 -25.02 37.83 -8.12
N TYR A 97 -25.34 38.56 -9.19
CA TYR A 97 -24.34 39.19 -10.05
C TYR A 97 -24.51 40.71 -9.94
N PRO A 98 -23.60 41.42 -9.24
CA PRO A 98 -23.52 42.87 -9.33
C PRO A 98 -23.39 43.33 -10.79
N GLU A 99 -24.15 44.36 -11.17
CA GLU A 99 -24.21 44.88 -12.55
C GLU A 99 -22.85 45.38 -13.08
N GLU A 100 -21.89 45.62 -12.18
CA GLU A 100 -20.59 46.24 -12.48
C GLU A 100 -19.48 45.21 -12.83
N ILE A 101 -19.78 43.91 -12.89
CA ILE A 101 -18.75 42.89 -13.16
C ILE A 101 -18.57 42.67 -14.68
N THR A 102 -17.39 43.05 -15.18
CA THR A 102 -17.00 42.93 -16.61
C THR A 102 -16.56 41.54 -17.03
N PHE A 103 -16.19 40.67 -16.07
CA PHE A 103 -15.75 39.31 -16.33
C PHE A 103 -16.88 38.30 -16.14
N GLN A 104 -17.53 37.94 -17.25
CA GLN A 104 -18.51 36.85 -17.30
C GLN A 104 -17.90 35.69 -18.09
N PRO A 105 -17.21 34.75 -17.42
CA PRO A 105 -16.63 33.62 -18.12
C PRO A 105 -17.76 32.85 -18.78
N LYS A 106 -17.69 32.70 -20.10
CA LYS A 106 -18.57 31.79 -20.84
C LYS A 106 -18.25 30.38 -20.35
N LEU A 107 -18.96 29.94 -19.31
CA LEU A 107 -18.99 28.54 -18.97
C LEU A 107 -19.57 27.86 -20.19
N TYR A 108 -18.73 27.17 -20.95
CA TYR A 108 -19.21 26.19 -21.91
C TYR A 108 -19.98 25.17 -21.07
N LYS A 109 -21.29 25.41 -20.84
CA LYS A 109 -22.23 24.33 -20.57
C LYS A 109 -21.83 23.30 -21.61
N ARG A 110 -21.33 22.12 -21.20
CA ARG A 110 -20.98 21.03 -22.13
C ARG A 110 -22.02 21.09 -23.21
N ALA A 111 -21.60 21.51 -24.41
CA ALA A 111 -22.55 21.87 -25.43
C ALA A 111 -23.49 20.68 -25.55
N ARG A 112 -24.77 20.90 -25.20
CA ARG A 112 -25.83 20.10 -25.79
C ARG A 112 -25.72 20.47 -27.26
N LEU A 113 -24.89 19.71 -27.96
CA LEU A 113 -24.41 20.02 -29.29
C LEU A 113 -25.61 19.86 -30.22
N ASN A 114 -26.18 21.00 -30.60
CA ASN A 114 -27.00 21.18 -31.79
C ASN A 114 -28.43 20.60 -31.74
N ASN A 115 -29.30 21.20 -32.54
CA ASN A 115 -30.73 20.93 -32.76
C ASN A 115 -31.08 19.50 -33.24
N GLU A 116 -30.16 18.53 -33.11
CA GLU A 116 -30.42 17.09 -33.29
C GLU A 116 -30.95 16.44 -32.01
N ASP A 117 -31.04 17.18 -30.90
CA ASP A 117 -31.45 16.68 -29.58
C ASP A 117 -32.93 16.27 -29.49
N GLU A 118 -33.81 16.75 -30.38
CA GLU A 118 -35.25 16.41 -30.33
C GLU A 118 -35.54 14.94 -30.69
N GLU A 119 -34.70 14.30 -31.50
CA GLU A 119 -34.77 12.84 -31.75
C GLU A 119 -34.01 12.02 -30.67
N ARG A 120 -33.01 12.61 -30.01
CA ARG A 120 -32.18 11.93 -28.99
C ARG A 120 -32.90 11.67 -27.66
N GLU A 121 -34.00 12.38 -27.41
CA GLU A 121 -34.85 12.19 -26.22
C GLU A 121 -35.89 11.08 -26.39
N GLN A 122 -36.18 10.64 -27.63
CA GLN A 122 -37.20 9.61 -27.91
C GLN A 122 -36.66 8.18 -27.81
N GLU A 123 -35.34 7.98 -27.97
CA GLU A 123 -34.74 6.65 -27.89
C GLU A 123 -34.40 6.23 -26.44
N PRO A 124 -34.63 4.96 -26.07
CA PRO A 124 -34.19 4.41 -24.80
C PRO A 124 -32.68 4.63 -24.60
N VAL A 125 -32.29 4.96 -23.36
CA VAL A 125 -30.90 5.27 -22.99
C VAL A 125 -29.91 4.19 -23.45
N PHE A 126 -30.32 2.93 -23.40
CA PHE A 126 -29.50 1.79 -23.82
C PHE A 126 -29.16 1.81 -25.31
N GLU A 127 -30.17 2.00 -26.18
CA GLU A 127 -30.02 2.12 -27.63
C GLU A 127 -29.05 3.25 -27.99
N ARG A 128 -29.22 4.39 -27.30
CA ARG A 128 -28.36 5.56 -27.44
C ARG A 128 -26.92 5.24 -27.08
N MET A 129 -26.68 4.52 -25.98
CA MET A 129 -25.32 4.13 -25.56
C MET A 129 -24.66 3.17 -26.55
N TYR A 130 -25.42 2.21 -27.09
CA TYR A 130 -24.90 1.27 -28.08
C TYR A 130 -24.47 1.97 -29.36
N LYS A 131 -25.26 2.94 -29.84
CA LYS A 131 -24.91 3.76 -31.02
C LYS A 131 -23.75 4.74 -30.76
N LEU A 132 -23.61 5.24 -29.54
CA LEU A 132 -22.56 6.21 -29.19
C LEU A 132 -21.18 5.55 -29.00
N ALA A 133 -21.15 4.33 -28.49
CA ALA A 133 -19.93 3.59 -28.21
C ALA A 133 -18.97 3.45 -29.42
N PRO A 134 -19.41 2.98 -30.61
CA PRO A 134 -18.52 2.88 -31.76
C PRO A 134 -18.07 4.27 -32.24
N LYS A 135 -18.96 5.28 -32.25
CA LYS A 135 -18.62 6.66 -32.62
C LYS A 135 -17.53 7.26 -31.71
N LEU A 136 -17.61 7.00 -30.41
CA LEU A 136 -16.60 7.42 -29.44
C LEU A 136 -15.28 6.67 -29.63
N MET A 137 -15.32 5.37 -29.94
CA MET A 137 -14.11 4.58 -30.21
C MET A 137 -13.41 5.05 -31.49
N GLU A 138 -14.15 5.24 -32.58
CA GLU A 138 -13.67 5.82 -33.84
C GLU A 138 -13.01 7.18 -33.60
N LYS A 139 -13.70 8.10 -32.90
CA LYS A 139 -13.16 9.42 -32.58
C LYS A 139 -11.89 9.36 -31.74
N LYS A 140 -11.85 8.45 -30.74
CA LYS A 140 -10.66 8.25 -29.90
C LYS A 140 -9.50 7.67 -30.70
N ARG A 141 -9.77 6.78 -31.66
CA ARG A 141 -8.77 6.21 -32.56
C ARG A 141 -8.22 7.27 -33.50
N ALA A 142 -9.08 8.02 -34.18
CA ALA A 142 -8.68 9.13 -35.03
C ALA A 142 -7.84 10.18 -34.28
N MET A 143 -8.22 10.51 -33.04
CA MET A 143 -7.45 11.43 -32.21
C MET A 143 -6.08 10.86 -31.83
N ARG A 144 -5.99 9.56 -31.51
CA ARG A 144 -4.71 8.88 -31.28
C ARG A 144 -3.84 8.88 -32.52
N ASP A 145 -4.41 8.55 -33.67
CA ASP A 145 -3.67 8.52 -34.93
C ASP A 145 -3.17 9.92 -35.30
N ALA A 146 -3.97 10.96 -35.07
CA ALA A 146 -3.55 12.36 -35.23
C ALA A 146 -2.39 12.74 -34.29
N ILE A 147 -2.44 12.33 -33.01
CA ILE A 147 -1.36 12.57 -32.05
C ILE A 147 -0.09 11.78 -32.44
N LEU A 148 -0.25 10.54 -32.91
CA LEU A 148 0.86 9.65 -33.26
C LEU A 148 1.58 10.11 -34.53
N ASN A 149 0.82 10.69 -35.48
CA ASN A 149 1.38 11.35 -36.66
C ASN A 149 2.25 12.56 -36.28
N GLY A 150 2.12 13.09 -35.06
CA GLY A 150 3.08 14.00 -34.47
C GLY A 150 3.10 15.38 -35.12
N VAL A 151 2.07 15.74 -35.89
CA VAL A 151 1.92 17.00 -36.61
C VAL A 151 0.70 17.73 -36.08
N ASP A 152 0.87 19.01 -35.80
CA ASP A 152 -0.20 19.92 -35.42
C ASP A 152 -1.16 20.13 -36.61
N PRO A 153 -2.46 19.82 -36.48
CA PRO A 153 -3.44 19.96 -37.56
C PRO A 153 -3.60 21.37 -38.12
N GLU A 154 -3.37 22.41 -37.30
CA GLU A 154 -3.59 23.80 -37.75
C GLU A 154 -2.35 24.40 -38.41
N THR A 155 -1.16 24.09 -37.89
CA THR A 155 0.09 24.68 -38.38
C THR A 155 0.85 23.77 -39.35
N GLY A 156 0.51 22.49 -39.42
CA GLY A 156 1.23 21.48 -40.18
C GLY A 156 2.66 21.23 -39.67
N GLN A 157 3.03 21.80 -38.53
CA GLN A 157 4.36 21.64 -37.95
C GLN A 157 4.42 20.42 -37.03
N PRO A 158 5.55 19.72 -36.95
CA PRO A 158 5.71 18.64 -35.98
C PRO A 158 5.62 19.18 -34.56
N PHE A 159 5.02 18.44 -33.64
CA PHE A 159 4.98 18.83 -32.23
C PHE A 159 6.39 19.01 -31.68
N PHE A 160 6.58 20.08 -30.90
CA PHE A 160 7.82 20.38 -30.22
C PHE A 160 8.25 19.20 -29.33
N LYS A 161 9.39 18.59 -29.64
CA LYS A 161 10.02 17.55 -28.83
C LYS A 161 11.13 18.20 -28.01
N PRO A 162 10.92 18.47 -26.71
CA PRO A 162 11.97 19.06 -25.89
C PRO A 162 13.18 18.14 -25.87
N VAL A 163 14.37 18.73 -25.81
CA VAL A 163 15.61 17.98 -25.60
C VAL A 163 15.61 17.46 -24.16
N THR A 164 15.00 16.31 -23.95
CA THR A 164 15.13 15.58 -22.68
C THR A 164 16.53 15.01 -22.59
N GLY A 165 17.08 14.93 -21.37
CA GLY A 165 18.40 14.35 -21.13
C GLY A 165 18.51 12.87 -21.55
N ARG A 166 19.62 12.23 -21.18
CA ARG A 166 19.86 10.82 -21.54
C ARG A 166 18.74 9.92 -21.03
N ALA A 167 18.20 9.09 -21.91
CA ALA A 167 17.28 8.04 -21.53
C ALA A 167 17.95 7.06 -20.55
N PRO A 168 17.18 6.37 -19.68
CA PRO A 168 17.72 5.32 -18.82
C PRO A 168 18.44 4.26 -19.67
N THR A 169 19.64 3.85 -19.24
CA THR A 169 20.46 2.85 -19.96
C THR A 169 19.82 1.47 -19.97
N PHE A 170 18.89 1.18 -19.05
CA PHE A 170 18.26 -0.12 -18.91
C PHE A 170 16.76 -0.06 -19.21
N GLN A 171 16.27 -1.13 -19.85
CA GLN A 171 14.85 -1.36 -20.07
C GLN A 171 14.18 -1.62 -18.70
N ARG A 172 13.22 -0.78 -18.30
CA ARG A 172 12.56 -0.94 -16.99
C ARG A 172 11.67 -2.18 -16.94
N ASN A 173 10.87 -2.40 -17.98
CA ASN A 173 9.97 -3.55 -18.11
C ASN A 173 10.51 -4.50 -19.18
N THR A 174 11.39 -5.40 -18.77
CA THR A 174 11.98 -6.43 -19.64
C THR A 174 10.96 -7.49 -20.07
N SER A 175 9.96 -7.74 -19.23
CA SER A 175 8.95 -8.78 -19.43
C SER A 175 7.75 -8.31 -20.25
N ALA A 176 7.69 -7.03 -20.63
CA ALA A 176 6.61 -6.40 -21.39
C ALA A 176 5.21 -6.60 -20.78
N LEU A 177 5.13 -6.82 -19.46
CA LEU A 177 3.85 -6.97 -18.76
C LEU A 177 3.06 -5.66 -18.78
N PRO A 178 1.71 -5.72 -18.65
CA PRO A 178 0.92 -4.54 -18.31
C PRO A 178 1.53 -3.80 -17.12
N ILE A 179 1.63 -2.47 -17.22
CA ILE A 179 2.36 -1.66 -16.24
C ILE A 179 1.89 -1.89 -14.80
N GLY A 180 0.59 -2.15 -14.60
CA GLY A 180 0.02 -2.45 -13.29
C GLY A 180 0.57 -3.72 -12.66
N GLU A 181 0.62 -4.82 -13.42
CA GLU A 181 1.16 -6.11 -12.95
C GLU A 181 2.66 -6.01 -12.69
N PHE A 182 3.39 -5.33 -13.57
CA PHE A 182 4.82 -5.10 -13.41
C PHE A 182 5.13 -4.33 -12.11
N LEU A 183 4.39 -3.25 -11.82
CA LEU A 183 4.58 -2.47 -10.60
C LEU A 183 4.16 -3.24 -9.35
N TYR A 184 3.13 -4.08 -9.44
CA TYR A 184 2.69 -4.92 -8.34
C TYR A 184 3.75 -5.99 -7.99
N GLY A 185 4.32 -6.64 -9.01
CA GLY A 185 5.44 -7.57 -8.83
C GLY A 185 6.65 -6.91 -8.18
N MET A 186 7.01 -5.70 -8.63
CA MET A 186 8.13 -4.94 -8.06
C MET A 186 7.98 -4.64 -6.56
N ARG A 187 6.75 -4.55 -6.03
CA ARG A 187 6.55 -4.32 -4.58
C ARG A 187 7.20 -5.42 -3.75
N TYR A 188 7.02 -6.68 -4.16
CA TYR A 188 7.59 -7.83 -3.46
C TYR A 188 9.12 -7.78 -3.50
N ASP A 189 9.71 -7.49 -4.67
CA ASP A 189 11.15 -7.33 -4.82
C ASP A 189 11.73 -6.22 -3.91
N PHE A 190 11.02 -5.10 -3.76
CA PHE A 190 11.42 -4.01 -2.89
C PHE A 190 11.37 -4.39 -1.41
N ASP A 191 10.28 -5.03 -0.99
CA ASP A 191 10.08 -5.45 0.40
C ASP A 191 11.11 -6.52 0.79
N GLU A 192 11.40 -7.48 -0.08
CA GLU A 192 12.47 -8.48 0.13
C GLU A 192 13.85 -7.84 0.24
N ARG A 193 14.22 -6.96 -0.70
CA ARG A 193 15.51 -6.24 -0.68
C ARG A 193 15.65 -5.38 0.57
N LYS A 194 14.55 -4.76 1.02
CA LYS A 194 14.51 -3.95 2.24
C LYS A 194 14.73 -4.83 3.47
N GLY A 195 14.03 -5.97 3.54
CA GLY A 195 14.19 -6.96 4.61
C GLY A 195 15.63 -7.46 4.71
N PHE A 196 16.22 -7.86 3.59
CA PHE A 196 17.62 -8.33 3.55
C PHE A 196 18.61 -7.27 4.06
N LYS A 197 18.45 -6.00 3.64
CA LYS A 197 19.30 -4.91 4.13
C LYS A 197 19.13 -4.65 5.62
N ALA A 198 17.89 -4.72 6.12
CA ALA A 198 17.59 -4.53 7.53
C ALA A 198 18.22 -5.64 8.38
N GLU A 199 18.10 -6.90 7.96
CA GLU A 199 18.70 -8.04 8.66
C GLU A 199 20.23 -7.94 8.67
N ARG A 200 20.84 -7.60 7.52
CA ARG A 200 22.28 -7.36 7.46
C ARG A 200 22.73 -6.22 8.37
N ALA A 201 21.97 -5.13 8.43
CA ALA A 201 22.26 -4.02 9.33
C ALA A 201 22.17 -4.46 10.79
N ARG A 202 21.16 -5.27 11.14
CA ARG A 202 20.99 -5.84 12.48
C ARG A 202 22.17 -6.74 12.88
N LEU A 203 22.58 -7.65 12.00
CA LEU A 203 23.75 -8.50 12.26
C LEU A 203 25.02 -7.67 12.47
N LEU A 204 25.19 -6.60 11.69
CA LEU A 204 26.31 -5.67 11.90
C LEU A 204 26.21 -4.96 13.26
N THR A 205 25.05 -4.46 13.65
CA THR A 205 24.88 -3.81 14.96
C THR A 205 25.15 -4.78 16.11
N ASP A 206 24.66 -6.02 16.03
CA ASP A 206 24.89 -7.04 17.06
C ASP A 206 26.38 -7.41 17.15
N SER A 207 27.06 -7.52 15.99
CA SER A 207 28.50 -7.76 15.94
C SER A 207 29.33 -6.60 16.52
N LEU A 208 28.84 -5.36 16.40
CA LEU A 208 29.52 -4.18 16.92
C LEU A 208 29.23 -3.97 18.41
N ALA A 209 28.04 -4.32 18.89
CA ALA A 209 27.65 -4.24 20.29
C ALA A 209 28.51 -5.15 21.18
N ASN A 210 28.88 -6.32 20.67
CA ASN A 210 29.71 -7.29 21.40
C ASN A 210 31.22 -7.02 21.29
N LYS A 211 31.66 -5.97 20.59
CA LYS A 211 33.09 -5.63 20.47
C LYS A 211 33.50 -4.64 21.58
N PRO A 212 34.53 -4.95 22.37
CA PRO A 212 35.04 -4.01 23.36
C PRO A 212 35.56 -2.74 22.66
N TYR A 213 35.30 -1.58 23.26
CA TYR A 213 35.73 -0.31 22.70
C TYR A 213 37.26 -0.19 22.70
N ALA A 214 37.86 -0.18 21.51
CA ALA A 214 39.28 0.12 21.31
C ALA A 214 39.40 1.46 20.60
N GLY A 215 40.15 2.40 21.19
CA GLY A 215 40.42 3.69 20.56
C GLY A 215 41.24 3.54 19.28
N THR A 216 41.14 4.50 18.37
CA THR A 216 41.81 4.46 17.06
C THR A 216 43.32 4.24 17.16
N LYS A 217 43.99 4.84 18.17
CA LYS A 217 45.43 4.68 18.40
C LYS A 217 45.80 3.27 18.88
N SER A 218 44.98 2.64 19.73
CA SER A 218 45.23 1.29 20.21
C SER A 218 44.94 0.26 19.11
N GLN A 219 43.92 0.48 18.27
CA GLN A 219 43.67 -0.34 17.08
C GLN A 219 44.86 -0.29 16.10
N ALA A 220 45.39 0.90 15.80
CA ALA A 220 46.56 1.04 14.94
C ALA A 220 47.82 0.38 15.52
N LEU A 221 48.00 0.42 16.85
CA LEU A 221 49.09 -0.28 17.51
C LEU A 221 48.91 -1.81 17.40
N LEU A 222 47.68 -2.30 17.55
CA LEU A 222 47.35 -3.72 17.46
C LEU A 222 47.57 -4.24 16.03
N GLU A 223 47.17 -3.50 15.00
CA GLU A 223 47.47 -3.86 13.62
C GLU A 223 48.99 -3.89 13.36
N LYS A 224 49.76 -2.91 13.85
CA LYS A 224 51.24 -2.96 13.77
C LYS A 224 51.83 -4.17 14.48
N MET A 225 51.27 -4.56 15.63
CA MET A 225 51.71 -5.77 16.34
C MET A 225 51.37 -7.04 15.56
N LYS A 226 50.18 -7.11 14.94
CA LYS A 226 49.78 -8.20 14.06
C LYS A 226 50.68 -8.29 12.84
N GLU A 227 50.96 -7.18 12.17
CA GLU A 227 51.87 -7.10 11.01
C GLU A 227 53.25 -7.63 11.37
N ARG A 228 53.84 -7.19 12.50
CA ARG A 228 55.12 -7.70 12.98
C ARG A 228 55.09 -9.20 13.25
N ARG A 229 54.01 -9.69 13.86
CA ARG A 229 53.87 -11.11 14.15
C ARG A 229 53.70 -11.93 12.88
N PHE A 230 52.93 -11.43 11.91
CA PHE A 230 52.77 -12.07 10.61
C PHE A 230 54.06 -12.07 9.82
N GLN A 231 54.85 -10.99 9.86
CA GLN A 231 56.19 -10.97 9.26
C GLN A 231 57.09 -12.03 9.88
N GLN A 232 57.11 -12.17 11.20
CA GLN A 232 57.88 -13.22 11.87
C GLN A 232 57.43 -14.64 11.48
N ILE A 233 56.12 -14.87 11.41
CA ILE A 233 55.56 -16.16 10.98
C ILE A 233 55.91 -16.42 9.51
N PHE A 234 55.80 -15.39 8.68
CA PHE A 234 56.08 -15.46 7.25
C PHE A 234 57.55 -15.75 6.99
N GLU A 235 58.49 -15.04 7.62
CA GLU A 235 59.94 -15.29 7.53
C GLU A 235 60.33 -16.71 7.97
N TYR A 236 59.57 -17.30 8.90
CA TYR A 236 59.82 -18.67 9.35
C TYR A 236 59.29 -19.72 8.36
N LEU A 237 58.14 -19.44 7.74
CA LEU A 237 57.52 -20.32 6.75
C LEU A 237 58.20 -20.21 5.38
N ASP A 238 58.72 -19.03 5.04
CA ASP A 238 59.46 -18.69 3.82
C ASP A 238 60.95 -19.07 3.97
N LYS A 239 61.20 -20.38 4.03
CA LYS A 239 62.57 -20.93 4.20
C LYS A 239 63.46 -20.67 2.98
N ASP A 240 62.86 -20.52 1.81
CA ASP A 240 63.48 -20.27 0.51
C ASP A 240 63.63 -18.77 0.18
N GLN A 241 63.03 -17.87 0.99
CA GLN A 241 63.09 -16.41 0.84
C GLN A 241 62.62 -15.92 -0.53
N ASP A 242 61.69 -16.65 -1.14
CA ASP A 242 61.15 -16.32 -2.46
C ASP A 242 59.96 -15.34 -2.36
N GLY A 243 59.53 -15.03 -1.14
CA GLY A 243 58.42 -14.13 -0.86
C GLY A 243 57.04 -14.76 -1.10
N ALA A 244 56.95 -16.09 -1.24
CA ALA A 244 55.72 -16.82 -1.48
C ALA A 244 55.67 -18.16 -0.73
N VAL A 245 54.90 -18.23 0.37
CA VAL A 245 54.72 -19.47 1.13
C VAL A 245 53.64 -20.35 0.49
N ALA A 246 54.03 -21.53 -0.02
CA ALA A 246 53.10 -22.57 -0.44
C ALA A 246 52.49 -23.29 0.78
N LEU A 247 51.19 -23.06 1.02
CA LEU A 247 50.46 -23.57 2.19
C LEU A 247 50.40 -25.11 2.25
N ASP A 248 50.46 -25.78 1.10
CA ASP A 248 50.36 -27.25 1.01
C ASP A 248 51.62 -27.99 1.50
N SER A 249 52.77 -27.31 1.47
CA SER A 249 54.07 -27.85 1.90
C SER A 249 54.60 -27.20 3.18
N ALA A 250 53.86 -26.24 3.74
CA ALA A 250 54.24 -25.50 4.93
C ALA A 250 54.08 -26.35 6.19
N ASP A 251 55.07 -26.28 7.08
CA ASP A 251 55.04 -26.95 8.38
C ASP A 251 54.24 -26.10 9.38
N LEU A 252 52.96 -26.44 9.56
CA LEU A 252 51.98 -25.67 10.32
C LEU A 252 51.88 -26.08 11.80
N ASP A 253 52.64 -27.08 12.24
CA ASP A 253 52.50 -27.73 13.56
C ASP A 253 52.72 -26.78 14.75
N MET A 254 53.38 -25.63 14.54
CA MET A 254 53.62 -24.62 15.58
C MET A 254 52.63 -23.45 15.60
N LEU A 255 51.73 -23.37 14.60
CA LEU A 255 50.62 -22.42 14.60
C LEU A 255 49.45 -22.89 15.45
N ASP A 256 49.50 -24.15 15.92
CA ASP A 256 48.51 -24.72 16.80
C ASP A 256 48.65 -24.15 18.23
N PRO A 257 47.60 -23.50 18.77
CA PRO A 257 47.67 -22.79 20.04
C PRO A 257 47.94 -23.70 21.26
N GLU A 258 47.76 -25.01 21.12
CA GLU A 258 47.98 -26.00 22.18
C GLU A 258 49.49 -26.31 22.40
N HIS A 259 50.35 -26.21 21.38
CA HIS A 259 51.79 -26.47 21.53
C HIS A 259 52.58 -25.29 22.13
N THR A 260 52.10 -24.07 21.97
CA THR A 260 52.72 -22.86 22.58
C THR A 260 52.59 -22.81 24.11
N ARG A 261 51.73 -23.63 24.72
CA ARG A 261 51.62 -23.76 26.19
C ARG A 261 52.70 -24.65 26.81
N SER A 262 53.25 -25.61 26.05
CA SER A 262 54.23 -26.58 26.54
C SER A 262 55.66 -26.01 26.64
N SER A 263 55.98 -24.97 25.86
CA SER A 263 57.28 -24.26 25.91
C SER A 263 57.38 -23.15 26.98
N ARG A 264 56.47 -23.11 27.97
CA ARG A 264 56.50 -22.13 29.09
C ARG A 264 57.54 -22.44 30.17
N ASN A 265 58.71 -22.95 29.81
CA ASN A 265 59.84 -23.17 30.74
C ASN A 265 61.16 -22.49 30.29
N SER A 266 61.08 -21.41 29.52
CA SER A 266 62.17 -20.44 29.48
C SER A 266 61.62 -19.01 29.56
N ALA A 267 62.23 -18.24 30.45
CA ALA A 267 61.85 -16.94 30.99
C ALA A 267 61.08 -15.99 30.04
N ILE A 268 59.87 -15.57 30.48
CA ILE A 268 59.39 -14.17 30.66
C ILE A 268 57.85 -14.22 30.84
N LEU A 269 57.38 -13.40 31.78
CA LEU A 269 56.08 -13.39 32.47
C LEU A 269 54.81 -13.12 31.60
N PRO A 270 53.59 -13.32 32.16
CA PRO A 270 52.43 -13.86 31.48
C PRO A 270 51.39 -12.79 31.11
N PHE A 271 50.69 -12.99 30.00
CA PHE A 271 49.28 -12.62 29.87
C PHE A 271 48.76 -13.26 28.59
N ILE A 272 47.87 -14.25 28.68
CA ILE A 272 46.88 -14.66 27.67
C ILE A 272 46.18 -15.91 28.24
N SER A 273 45.00 -15.72 28.80
CA SER A 273 43.97 -16.76 28.86
C SER A 273 42.55 -16.20 28.64
N GLN A 274 42.41 -15.02 28.04
CA GLN A 274 41.11 -14.33 27.96
C GLN A 274 40.73 -13.76 26.59
N PHE A 275 41.47 -14.10 25.53
CA PHE A 275 41.09 -13.72 24.17
C PHE A 275 41.28 -14.90 23.22
N LEU A 276 40.36 -15.85 23.36
CA LEU A 276 39.90 -16.79 22.34
C LEU A 276 38.37 -16.84 22.46
#